data_AF-A0A8H7U598-F1
#
_entry.id   AF-A0A8H7U598-F1
#
_cell.length_a   1.000
_cell.length_b   1.000
_cell.length_c   1.000
_cell.angle_alpha   90.00
_cell.angle_beta   90.00
_cell.angle_gamma   90.00
#
_symmetry.space_group_name_H-M   'P 1'
#
loop_
_entity.id
_entity.type
_entity.pdbx_description
1 polymer ?
#
loop_
_entity_poly.entity_id
_entity_poly.type
_entity_poly.pdbx_seq_one_letter_code
_entity_poly.pdbx_strand_id
1 'polypeptide(L)'
;MGVLSVLTMFAIVGFSIAVSLLITVPLTGALVRLRANYNPRGLRLDPEGNFEPHTGPVVTSFFGMLKRVKRIEGWSGLYKGLMPTLLFSLVLSVFAVTVLDADRASTLGRINPPVAGPFGTLAFGLLSMLLSLPTAVITYRSITTPYKLSYLRPMYSIRILLTPTERKKPWMLYMTPGLLAAQVLLVAYTAFFLTAIRAFLLPRPSADELSLNTVKFGIYLFIELLSTVVLCPLEVISTKLAIQRNHAAPEYNSVEQEAEDDTLDGEEYTEYSGAEEDVIGLRHEKDPYLGLVDCAKKIIDEEGWKALYRAWWITLLAAVGSALASAVPYIAP
;
A
#
# COMPACT_ATOMS: atom_id res chain seq x y z
N MET A 1 10.79 14.05 34.11
CA MET A 1 11.48 12.90 33.49
C MET A 1 12.96 13.24 33.35
N GLY A 2 13.88 12.35 33.76
CA GLY A 2 15.32 12.62 33.64
C GLY A 2 15.78 12.54 32.18
N VAL A 3 16.80 13.31 31.79
CA VAL A 3 17.36 13.31 30.42
C VAL A 3 17.70 11.89 29.93
N LEU A 4 18.20 11.04 30.84
CA LEU A 4 18.50 9.64 30.56
C LEU A 4 17.25 8.81 30.18
N SER A 5 16.11 9.03 30.85
CA SER A 5 14.85 8.33 30.57
C SER A 5 14.24 8.71 29.21
N VAL A 6 14.47 9.96 28.77
CA VAL A 6 14.03 10.42 27.46
C VAL A 6 14.89 9.78 26.36
N LEU A 7 16.21 9.75 26.54
CA LEU A 7 17.14 9.11 25.60
C LEU A 7 16.89 7.60 25.45
N THR A 8 16.62 6.89 26.55
CA THR A 8 16.30 5.46 26.48
C THR A 8 14.96 5.21 25.78
N MET A 9 13.95 6.03 26.01
CA MET A 9 12.67 5.93 25.29
C MET A 9 12.86 6.11 23.78
N PHE A 10 13.57 7.16 23.34
CA PHE A 10 13.86 7.37 21.92
C PHE A 10 14.66 6.23 21.30
N ALA A 11 15.63 5.67 22.03
CA ALA A 11 16.39 4.51 21.56
C ALA A 11 15.52 3.26 21.37
N ILE A 12 14.63 2.97 22.33
CA ILE A 12 13.71 1.83 22.25
C ILE A 12 12.73 2.01 21.08
N VAL A 13 12.14 3.19 20.93
CA VAL A 13 11.21 3.49 19.83
C VAL A 13 11.93 3.42 18.48
N GLY A 14 13.11 4.02 18.37
CA GLY A 14 13.92 3.97 17.15
C GLY A 14 14.32 2.55 16.76
N PHE A 15 14.75 1.74 17.72
CA PHE A 15 15.08 0.34 17.49
C PHE A 15 13.85 -0.48 17.07
N SER A 16 12.70 -0.28 17.73
CA SER A 16 11.44 -0.94 17.40
C SER A 16 10.99 -0.62 15.96
N ILE A 17 11.05 0.66 15.56
CA ILE A 17 10.73 1.09 14.20
C ILE A 17 11.72 0.47 13.20
N ALA A 18 13.02 0.46 13.50
CA ALA A 18 14.02 -0.11 12.62
C ALA A 18 13.80 -1.61 12.37
N VAL A 19 13.57 -2.40 13.42
CA VAL A 19 13.27 -3.84 13.31
C VAL A 19 11.97 -4.06 12.53
N SER A 20 10.94 -3.28 12.80
CA SER A 20 9.66 -3.37 12.09
C SER A 20 9.83 -3.10 10.59
N LEU A 21 10.53 -2.03 10.21
CA LEU A 21 10.77 -1.68 8.81
C LEU A 21 11.66 -2.71 8.10
N LEU A 22 12.67 -3.26 8.78
CA LEU A 22 13.55 -4.28 8.23
C LEU A 22 12.77 -5.51 7.75
N ILE A 23 11.73 -5.91 8.49
CA ILE A 23 10.90 -7.08 8.17
C ILE A 23 9.79 -6.69 7.18
N THR A 24 9.09 -5.58 7.43
CA THR A 24 7.84 -5.25 6.72
C THR A 24 8.07 -4.68 5.32
N VAL A 25 9.12 -3.89 5.10
CA VAL A 25 9.39 -3.24 3.80
C VAL A 25 9.59 -4.28 2.68
N PRO A 26 10.47 -5.29 2.78
CA PRO A 26 10.65 -6.25 1.69
C PRO A 26 9.40 -7.10 1.42
N LEU A 27 8.64 -7.45 2.46
CA LEU A 27 7.40 -8.20 2.30
C LEU A 27 6.31 -7.37 1.61
N THR A 28 6.14 -6.11 2.03
CA THR A 28 5.20 -5.16 1.41
C THR A 28 5.61 -4.86 -0.02
N GLY A 29 6.91 -4.68 -0.27
CA GLY A 29 7.48 -4.45 -1.59
C GLY A 29 7.18 -5.57 -2.58
N ALA A 30 7.27 -6.83 -2.15
CA ALA A 30 6.91 -7.97 -2.98
C ALA A 30 5.39 -8.11 -3.18
N LEU A 31 4.60 -7.81 -2.15
CA LEU A 31 3.13 -7.83 -2.23
C LEU A 31 2.62 -6.82 -3.24
N VAL A 32 3.06 -5.56 -3.12
CA VAL A 32 2.67 -4.46 -4.01
C VAL A 32 3.05 -4.79 -5.45
N ARG A 33 4.29 -5.25 -5.69
CA ARG A 33 4.74 -5.67 -7.03
C ARG A 33 3.89 -6.81 -7.60
N LEU A 34 3.58 -7.84 -6.81
CA LEU A 34 2.77 -8.97 -7.28
C LEU A 34 1.33 -8.56 -7.63
N ARG A 35 0.73 -7.67 -6.83
CA ARG A 35 -0.62 -7.14 -7.06
C ARG A 35 -0.66 -6.16 -8.23
N ALA A 36 0.38 -5.36 -8.39
CA ALA A 36 0.54 -4.43 -9.50
C ALA A 36 0.74 -5.15 -10.84
N ASN A 37 1.53 -6.23 -10.84
CA ASN A 37 2.00 -6.92 -12.03
C ASN A 37 0.82 -7.26 -12.98
N TYR A 38 0.87 -6.71 -14.17
CA TYR A 38 -0.13 -6.90 -15.22
C TYR A 38 0.22 -8.14 -16.04
N ASN A 39 -0.64 -9.17 -15.99
CA ASN A 39 -0.48 -10.39 -16.80
C ASN A 39 -1.70 -10.58 -17.72
N PRO A 40 -1.69 -10.01 -18.93
CA PRO A 40 -2.79 -10.19 -19.87
C PRO A 40 -2.87 -11.66 -20.34
N ARG A 41 -4.10 -12.18 -20.49
CA ARG A 41 -4.35 -13.53 -21.03
C ARG A 41 -4.43 -13.59 -22.56
N GLY A 42 -4.61 -12.44 -23.21
CA GLY A 42 -4.74 -12.32 -24.66
C GLY A 42 -3.54 -11.60 -25.29
N LEU A 43 -3.24 -11.95 -26.54
CA LEU A 43 -2.35 -11.18 -27.40
C LEU A 43 -3.08 -9.90 -27.79
N ARG A 44 -2.52 -8.73 -27.46
CA ARG A 44 -3.02 -7.46 -27.98
C ARG A 44 -2.38 -7.24 -29.34
N LEU A 45 -3.22 -6.92 -30.33
CA LEU A 45 -2.77 -6.39 -31.60
C LEU A 45 -2.74 -4.88 -31.46
N ASP A 46 -1.67 -4.26 -31.91
CA ASP A 46 -1.59 -2.81 -31.99
C ASP A 46 -2.66 -2.27 -32.94
N PRO A 47 -2.98 -0.96 -32.90
CA PRO A 47 -3.85 -0.33 -33.90
C PRO A 47 -3.39 -0.58 -35.35
N GLU A 48 -2.10 -0.89 -35.54
CA GLU A 48 -1.46 -1.23 -36.82
C GLU A 48 -1.50 -2.73 -37.15
N GLY A 49 -2.14 -3.56 -36.33
CA GLY A 49 -2.24 -5.00 -36.51
C GLY A 49 -0.94 -5.77 -36.23
N ASN A 50 0.09 -5.10 -35.70
CA ASN A 50 1.33 -5.72 -35.28
C ASN A 50 1.17 -6.44 -33.93
N PHE A 51 1.92 -7.53 -33.78
CA PHE A 51 1.97 -8.30 -32.55
C PHE A 51 2.82 -7.56 -31.52
N GLU A 52 2.22 -7.05 -30.45
CA GLU A 52 2.97 -6.69 -29.26
C GLU A 52 3.21 -7.97 -28.42
N PRO A 53 4.45 -8.50 -28.37
CA PRO A 53 4.74 -9.62 -27.48
C PRO A 53 4.46 -9.20 -26.03
N HIS A 54 4.07 -10.16 -25.18
CA HIS A 54 3.82 -9.91 -23.76
C HIS A 54 5.01 -9.17 -23.12
N THR A 55 4.86 -7.85 -22.89
CA THR A 55 5.91 -6.96 -22.37
C THR A 55 6.09 -7.08 -20.86
N GLY A 56 5.93 -8.29 -20.30
CA GLY A 56 6.05 -8.50 -18.88
C GLY A 56 6.31 -9.94 -18.46
N PRO A 57 7.14 -10.14 -17.41
CA PRO A 57 7.38 -11.46 -16.85
C PRO A 57 6.11 -12.02 -16.18
N VAL A 58 5.76 -13.27 -16.48
CA VAL A 58 4.64 -13.95 -15.81
C VAL A 58 5.04 -14.37 -14.40
N VAL A 59 4.82 -13.47 -13.43
CA VAL A 59 5.04 -13.77 -12.01
C VAL A 59 3.70 -13.97 -11.30
N THR A 60 3.50 -15.17 -10.77
CA THR A 60 2.25 -15.57 -10.08
C THR A 60 2.44 -15.87 -8.59
N SER A 61 3.69 -15.99 -8.13
CA SER A 61 4.01 -16.35 -6.74
C SER A 61 4.69 -15.22 -5.98
N PHE A 62 4.32 -15.04 -4.71
CA PHE A 62 4.90 -14.04 -3.81
C PHE A 62 6.40 -14.27 -3.57
N PHE A 63 6.79 -15.50 -3.24
CA PHE A 63 8.21 -15.83 -3.07
C PHE A 63 8.98 -15.83 -4.39
N GLY A 64 8.29 -16.10 -5.50
CA GLY A 64 8.82 -15.90 -6.85
C GLY A 64 9.18 -14.44 -7.10
N MET A 65 8.29 -13.52 -6.74
CA MET A 65 8.53 -12.07 -6.83
C MET A 65 9.72 -11.63 -5.96
N LEU A 66 9.80 -12.07 -4.71
CA LEU A 66 10.94 -11.77 -3.82
C LEU A 66 12.29 -12.22 -4.42
N LYS A 67 12.37 -13.47 -4.89
CA LYS A 67 13.58 -14.01 -5.52
C LYS A 67 13.94 -13.23 -6.78
N ARG A 68 12.94 -12.85 -7.57
CA ARG A 68 13.11 -12.09 -8.80
C ARG A 68 13.62 -10.66 -8.54
N VAL A 69 13.03 -9.93 -7.61
CA VAL A 69 13.52 -8.61 -7.18
C VAL A 69 14.97 -8.71 -6.74
N LYS A 70 15.30 -9.67 -5.88
CA LYS A 70 16.68 -9.90 -5.42
C LYS A 70 17.64 -10.21 -6.57
N ARG A 71 17.20 -10.96 -7.59
CA ARG A 71 18.01 -11.34 -8.75
C ARG A 71 18.27 -10.15 -9.69
N ILE A 72 17.26 -9.31 -9.94
CA ILE A 72 17.31 -8.24 -10.94
C ILE A 72 17.84 -6.93 -10.32
N GLU A 73 17.24 -6.48 -9.22
CA GLU A 73 17.55 -5.20 -8.58
C GLU A 73 18.50 -5.33 -7.37
N GLY A 74 18.82 -6.55 -6.94
CA GLY A 74 19.62 -6.80 -5.75
C GLY A 74 18.88 -6.53 -4.44
N TRP A 75 19.65 -6.31 -3.37
CA TRP A 75 19.11 -6.02 -2.04
C TRP A 75 18.49 -4.62 -1.94
N SER A 76 19.04 -3.64 -2.65
CA SER A 76 18.48 -2.28 -2.67
C SER A 76 17.05 -2.26 -3.25
N GLY A 77 16.77 -3.11 -4.24
CA GLY A 77 15.41 -3.29 -4.79
C GLY A 77 14.38 -3.78 -3.77
N LEU A 78 14.76 -4.70 -2.89
CA LEU A 78 13.87 -5.21 -1.82
C LEU A 78 13.47 -4.13 -0.82
N TYR A 79 14.34 -3.14 -0.60
CA TYR A 79 14.10 -2.03 0.34
C TYR A 79 13.61 -0.74 -0.34
N LYS A 80 13.21 -0.80 -1.62
CA LYS A 80 12.51 0.32 -2.26
C LYS A 80 11.24 0.67 -1.47
N GLY A 81 11.03 1.96 -1.24
CA GLY A 81 9.96 2.48 -0.38
C GLY A 81 10.31 2.60 1.11
N LEU A 82 11.53 2.24 1.53
CA LEU A 82 11.96 2.41 2.92
C LEU A 82 11.92 3.88 3.36
N MET A 83 12.49 4.80 2.57
CA MET A 83 12.52 6.23 2.93
C MET A 83 11.13 6.88 3.09
N PRO A 84 10.20 6.78 2.13
CA PRO A 84 8.86 7.36 2.31
C PRO A 84 8.12 6.71 3.50
N THR A 85 8.31 5.40 3.70
CA THR A 85 7.71 4.69 4.85
C THR A 85 8.29 5.15 6.17
N LEU A 86 9.62 5.31 6.27
CA LEU A 86 10.32 5.77 7.46
C LEU A 86 9.93 7.21 7.81
N LEU A 87 9.94 8.11 6.82
CA LEU A 87 9.58 9.51 7.02
C LEU A 87 8.15 9.63 7.54
N PHE A 88 7.20 8.93 6.90
CA PHE A 88 5.82 8.93 7.34
C PHE A 88 5.63 8.31 8.73
N SER A 89 6.31 7.19 9.01
CA SER A 89 6.24 6.53 10.32
C SER A 89 6.77 7.43 11.44
N LEU A 90 7.84 8.18 11.19
CA LEU A 90 8.37 9.15 12.15
C LEU A 90 7.40 10.30 12.38
N VAL A 91 6.88 10.92 11.31
CA VAL A 91 5.91 12.01 11.41
C VAL A 91 4.67 11.57 12.19
N LEU A 92 4.14 10.38 11.87
CA LEU A 92 2.96 9.85 12.53
C LEU A 92 3.23 9.49 13.99
N SER A 93 4.39 8.92 14.30
CA SER A 93 4.78 8.58 15.67
C SER A 93 4.94 9.84 16.53
N VAL A 94 5.56 10.88 15.99
CA VAL A 94 5.67 12.19 16.68
C VAL A 94 4.28 12.76 16.91
N PHE A 95 3.43 12.79 15.90
CA PHE A 95 2.06 13.29 16.03
C PHE A 95 1.23 12.49 17.07
N ALA A 96 1.33 11.17 17.06
CA ALA A 96 0.61 10.31 18.01
C ALA A 96 1.05 10.56 19.46
N VAL A 97 2.35 10.74 19.70
CA VAL A 97 2.87 11.02 21.05
C VAL A 97 2.55 12.44 21.49
N THR A 98 2.65 13.45 20.61
CA THR A 98 2.48 14.86 21.01
C THR A 98 1.03 15.32 21.06
N VAL A 99 0.16 14.79 20.20
CA VAL A 99 -1.23 15.25 20.06
C VAL A 99 -2.23 14.29 20.68
N LEU A 100 -2.01 12.97 20.54
CA LEU A 100 -2.97 11.96 20.98
C LEU A 100 -2.64 11.37 22.36
N ASP A 101 -1.55 11.80 23.00
CA ASP A 101 -1.02 11.26 24.26
C ASP A 101 -0.98 9.72 24.25
N ALA A 102 -0.58 9.16 23.09
CA ALA A 102 -0.67 7.74 22.86
C ALA A 102 0.52 7.01 23.54
N ASP A 103 0.22 6.14 24.50
CA ASP A 103 1.22 5.29 25.19
C ASP A 103 1.93 4.27 24.29
N ARG A 104 1.52 4.13 23.02
CA ARG A 104 2.10 3.17 22.07
C ARG A 104 2.35 3.82 20.71
N ALA A 105 3.58 3.66 20.21
CA ALA A 105 3.95 4.08 18.86
C ALA A 105 3.06 3.38 17.82
N SER A 106 2.46 4.16 16.92
CA SER A 106 1.65 3.67 15.82
C SER A 106 2.50 2.83 14.86
N THR A 107 2.15 1.56 14.65
CA THR A 107 2.79 0.72 13.62
C THR A 107 2.09 0.94 12.28
N LEU A 108 2.87 1.17 11.22
CA LEU A 108 2.52 1.26 9.80
C LEU A 108 1.00 1.40 9.50
N GLY A 109 0.53 2.65 9.36
CA GLY A 109 -0.80 2.96 8.81
C GLY A 109 -2.00 2.52 9.66
N ARG A 110 -1.81 1.85 10.79
CA ARG A 110 -2.87 1.55 11.76
C ARG A 110 -2.66 2.40 13.00
N ILE A 111 -3.28 3.57 12.99
CA ILE A 111 -3.49 4.28 14.25
C ILE A 111 -4.62 3.53 14.97
N ASN A 112 -4.35 3.05 16.18
CA ASN A 112 -5.40 2.43 16.98
C ASN A 112 -6.48 3.49 17.23
N PRO A 113 -7.74 3.24 16.86
CA PRO A 113 -8.78 4.22 17.07
C PRO A 113 -8.89 4.50 18.58
N PRO A 114 -8.99 5.77 19.00
CA PRO A 114 -9.37 6.09 20.37
C PRO A 114 -10.69 5.36 20.68
N VAL A 115 -10.89 5.00 21.95
CA VAL A 115 -12.02 4.16 22.41
C VAL A 115 -13.36 4.80 22.03
N ALA A 116 -13.82 4.51 20.82
CA ALA A 116 -15.00 5.10 20.23
C ALA A 116 -15.79 3.98 19.54
N GLY A 117 -17.12 4.11 19.54
CA GLY A 117 -18.00 3.17 18.84
C GLY A 117 -17.69 3.07 17.34
N PRO A 118 -18.42 2.22 16.60
CA PRO A 118 -18.15 1.96 15.18
C PRO A 118 -18.14 3.25 14.33
N PHE A 119 -18.98 4.22 14.64
CA PHE A 119 -19.01 5.53 13.96
C PHE A 119 -17.78 6.40 14.24
N GLY A 120 -17.28 6.41 15.48
CA GLY A 120 -16.07 7.15 15.82
C GLY A 120 -14.83 6.53 15.20
N THR A 121 -14.76 5.19 15.19
CA THR A 121 -13.71 4.45 14.49
C THR A 121 -13.75 4.69 12.98
N LEU A 122 -14.94 4.77 12.39
CA LEU A 122 -15.12 5.14 10.98
C LEU A 122 -14.63 6.56 10.68
N ALA A 123 -15.09 7.55 11.43
CA ALA A 123 -14.70 8.95 11.22
C ALA A 123 -13.18 9.13 11.34
N PHE A 124 -12.59 8.51 12.36
CA PHE A 124 -11.15 8.49 12.57
C PHE A 124 -10.40 7.76 11.44
N GLY A 125 -10.92 6.62 10.98
CA GLY A 125 -10.37 5.86 9.86
C GLY A 125 -10.38 6.64 8.55
N LEU A 126 -11.46 7.39 8.27
CA LEU A 126 -11.57 8.23 7.08
C LEU A 126 -10.58 9.40 7.11
N LEU A 127 -10.44 10.06 8.26
CA LEU A 127 -9.47 11.14 8.44
C LEU A 127 -8.03 10.63 8.31
N SER A 128 -7.74 9.48 8.90
CA SER A 128 -6.44 8.81 8.80
C SER A 128 -6.12 8.37 7.37
N MET A 129 -7.12 7.87 6.65
CA MET A 129 -7.01 7.47 5.25
C MET A 129 -6.62 8.66 4.38
N LEU A 130 -7.25 9.82 4.55
CA LEU A 130 -6.88 11.04 3.81
C LEU A 130 -5.41 11.41 4.05
N LEU A 131 -4.96 11.39 5.30
CA LEU A 131 -3.55 11.69 5.60
C LEU A 131 -2.57 10.66 5.00
N SER A 132 -2.98 9.39 4.94
CA SER A 132 -2.13 8.30 4.45
C SER A 132 -2.11 8.13 2.93
N LEU A 133 -3.10 8.68 2.20
CA LEU A 133 -3.28 8.43 0.76
C LEU A 133 -2.06 8.86 -0.07
N PRO A 134 -1.53 10.11 0.06
CA PRO A 134 -0.35 10.50 -0.70
C PRO A 134 0.87 9.65 -0.38
N THR A 135 1.04 9.28 0.89
CA THR A 135 2.11 8.38 1.32
C THR A 135 1.98 7.02 0.65
N ALA A 136 0.78 6.45 0.59
CA ALA A 136 0.55 5.17 -0.08
C ALA A 136 0.91 5.24 -1.57
N VAL A 137 0.50 6.30 -2.27
CA VAL A 137 0.83 6.52 -3.68
C VAL A 137 2.35 6.64 -3.89
N ILE A 138 3.03 7.49 -3.11
CA ILE A 138 4.48 7.68 -3.22
C ILE A 138 5.21 6.37 -2.89
N THR A 139 4.81 5.66 -1.84
CA THR A 139 5.44 4.38 -1.45
C THR A 139 5.22 3.32 -2.52
N TYR A 140 4.01 3.15 -3.04
CA TYR A 140 3.75 2.13 -4.06
C TYR A 140 4.48 2.43 -5.36
N ARG A 141 4.48 3.69 -5.83
CA ARG A 141 5.27 4.09 -7.00
C ARG A 141 6.76 3.93 -6.77
N SER A 142 7.25 4.19 -5.56
CA SER A 142 8.67 3.96 -5.22
C SER A 142 9.05 2.49 -5.22
N ILE A 143 8.10 1.61 -4.91
CA ILE A 143 8.29 0.15 -4.95
C ILE A 143 8.29 -0.36 -6.40
N THR A 144 7.40 0.17 -7.25
CA THR A 144 7.19 -0.36 -8.61
C THR A 144 8.06 0.27 -9.68
N THR A 145 8.75 1.37 -9.38
CA THR A 145 9.61 2.04 -10.36
C THR A 145 10.86 1.23 -10.70
N PRO A 146 11.25 1.14 -12.00
CA PRO A 146 12.48 0.47 -12.41
C PRO A 146 13.74 1.29 -12.10
N TYR A 147 13.60 2.59 -11.85
CA TYR A 147 14.74 3.47 -11.56
C TYR A 147 15.32 3.26 -10.16
N LYS A 148 16.62 3.50 -10.00
CA LYS A 148 17.25 3.57 -8.68
C LYS A 148 16.93 4.91 -8.01
N LEU A 149 16.30 4.83 -6.85
CA LEU A 149 15.94 6.01 -6.06
C LEU A 149 17.03 6.32 -5.05
N SER A 150 17.46 7.58 -5.05
CA SER A 150 18.41 8.08 -4.06
C SER A 150 17.71 8.32 -2.71
N TYR A 151 18.23 7.72 -1.64
CA TYR A 151 17.68 7.89 -0.29
C TYR A 151 17.88 9.30 0.28
N LEU A 152 18.98 9.97 -0.06
CA LEU A 152 19.37 11.27 0.49
C LEU A 152 18.95 12.46 -0.38
N ARG A 153 18.48 12.20 -1.61
CA ARG A 153 18.03 13.23 -2.56
C ARG A 153 16.51 13.09 -2.79
N PRO A 154 15.66 13.50 -1.83
CA PRO A 154 14.22 13.29 -1.92
C PRO A 154 13.59 14.03 -3.10
N MET A 155 14.08 15.24 -3.41
CA MET A 155 13.57 16.02 -4.54
C MET A 155 13.76 15.29 -5.86
N TYR A 156 14.96 14.76 -6.13
CA TYR A 156 15.25 13.94 -7.30
C TYR A 156 14.27 12.76 -7.41
N SER A 157 14.11 12.01 -6.32
CA SER A 157 13.19 10.87 -6.27
C SER A 157 11.73 11.27 -6.52
N ILE A 158 11.27 12.41 -5.99
CA ILE A 158 9.91 12.91 -6.25
C ILE A 158 9.71 13.29 -7.72
N ARG A 159 10.73 13.83 -8.40
CA ARG A 159 10.64 14.14 -9.85
C ARG A 159 10.44 12.89 -10.69
N ILE A 160 11.09 11.78 -10.32
CA ILE A 160 10.92 10.49 -10.99
C ILE A 160 9.52 9.92 -10.73
N LEU A 161 9.04 10.01 -9.48
CA LEU A 161 7.80 9.35 -9.05
C LEU A 161 6.51 10.09 -9.43
N LEU A 162 6.55 11.42 -9.46
CA LEU A 162 5.38 12.26 -9.70
C LEU A 162 5.46 12.91 -11.08
N THR A 163 4.34 12.95 -11.79
CA THR A 163 4.27 13.66 -13.07
C THR A 163 4.43 15.18 -12.89
N PRO A 164 4.83 15.94 -13.92
CA PRO A 164 4.89 17.41 -13.83
C PRO A 164 3.57 18.04 -13.36
N THR A 165 2.44 17.46 -13.76
CA THR A 165 1.09 17.89 -13.38
C THR A 165 0.81 17.65 -11.89
N GLU A 166 1.16 16.48 -11.35
CA GLU A 166 1.03 16.15 -9.92
C GLU A 166 1.96 17.00 -9.05
N ARG A 167 3.17 17.31 -9.53
CA ARG A 167 4.11 18.20 -8.83
C ARG A 167 3.59 19.64 -8.73
N LYS A 168 2.99 20.15 -9.81
CA LYS A 168 2.37 21.49 -9.82
C LYS A 168 1.08 21.54 -9.02
N LYS A 169 0.31 20.44 -8.97
CA LYS A 169 -1.00 20.34 -8.29
C LYS A 169 -1.05 19.08 -7.41
N PRO A 170 -0.50 19.11 -6.18
CA PRO A 170 -0.38 17.92 -5.33
C PRO A 170 -1.72 17.33 -4.90
N TRP A 171 -2.80 18.14 -4.86
CA TRP A 171 -4.15 17.64 -4.58
C TRP A 171 -4.69 16.68 -5.65
N MET A 172 -4.10 16.66 -6.85
CA MET A 172 -4.46 15.70 -7.90
C MET A 172 -4.22 14.24 -7.47
N LEU A 173 -3.30 13.97 -6.54
CA LEU A 173 -3.07 12.62 -6.02
C LEU A 173 -4.33 12.03 -5.36
N TYR A 174 -5.14 12.86 -4.72
CA TYR A 174 -6.42 12.46 -4.13
C TYR A 174 -7.52 12.24 -5.17
N MET A 175 -7.41 12.92 -6.32
CA MET A 175 -8.36 12.83 -7.42
C MET A 175 -8.01 11.71 -8.42
N THR A 176 -7.07 10.83 -8.09
CA THR A 176 -6.80 9.63 -8.89
C THR A 176 -8.09 8.82 -9.04
N PRO A 177 -8.55 8.55 -10.28
CA PRO A 177 -9.89 8.07 -10.54
C PRO A 177 -10.15 6.74 -9.83
N GLY A 178 -11.15 6.71 -8.95
CA GLY A 178 -11.56 5.50 -8.21
C GLY A 178 -10.71 5.14 -6.99
N LEU A 179 -9.52 5.75 -6.78
CA LEU A 179 -8.65 5.41 -5.65
C LEU A 179 -9.30 5.79 -4.30
N LEU A 180 -9.82 7.01 -4.22
CA LEU A 180 -10.51 7.49 -3.01
C LEU A 180 -11.71 6.60 -2.68
N ALA A 181 -12.52 6.24 -3.68
CA ALA A 181 -13.66 5.33 -3.52
C ALA A 181 -13.22 3.94 -3.02
N ALA A 182 -12.13 3.38 -3.58
CA ALA A 182 -11.56 2.11 -3.14
C ALA A 182 -11.20 2.14 -1.65
N GLN A 183 -10.50 3.19 -1.26
CA GLN A 183 -10.01 3.36 0.11
C GLN A 183 -11.15 3.65 1.09
N VAL A 184 -12.16 4.45 0.72
CA VAL A 184 -13.36 4.66 1.54
C VAL A 184 -14.09 3.34 1.76
N LEU A 185 -14.22 2.48 0.74
CA LEU A 185 -14.83 1.17 0.89
C LEU A 185 -14.01 0.25 1.81
N LEU A 186 -12.67 0.26 1.71
CA LEU A 186 -11.77 -0.50 2.60
C LEU A 186 -11.94 -0.05 4.05
N VAL A 187 -11.94 1.26 4.28
CA VAL A 187 -12.12 1.86 5.60
C VAL A 187 -13.52 1.59 6.13
N ALA A 188 -14.57 1.75 5.33
CA ALA A 188 -15.93 1.43 5.75
C ALA A 188 -16.06 -0.04 6.16
N TYR A 189 -15.46 -0.96 5.40
CA TYR A 189 -15.51 -2.37 5.74
C TYR A 189 -14.75 -2.67 7.05
N THR A 190 -13.52 -2.18 7.17
CA THR A 190 -12.65 -2.50 8.32
C THR A 190 -12.98 -1.71 9.58
N ALA A 191 -13.19 -0.40 9.45
CA ALA A 191 -13.39 0.51 10.57
C ALA A 191 -14.84 0.55 11.06
N PHE A 192 -15.83 0.30 10.19
CA PHE A 192 -17.24 0.28 10.58
C PHE A 192 -17.79 -1.15 10.71
N PHE A 193 -17.80 -1.93 9.62
CA PHE A 193 -18.46 -3.24 9.62
C PHE A 193 -17.79 -4.24 10.57
N LEU A 194 -16.47 -4.46 10.45
CA LEU A 194 -15.75 -5.38 11.33
C LEU A 194 -15.73 -4.90 12.78
N THR A 195 -15.59 -3.58 13.01
CA THR A 195 -15.65 -3.01 14.36
C THR A 195 -17.04 -3.19 14.99
N ALA A 196 -18.12 -3.02 14.23
CA ALA A 196 -19.48 -3.24 14.72
C ALA A 196 -19.71 -4.72 15.08
N ILE A 197 -19.27 -5.64 14.23
CA ILE A 197 -19.35 -7.08 14.50
C ILE A 197 -18.51 -7.44 15.73
N ARG A 198 -17.30 -6.89 15.85
CA ARG A 198 -16.45 -7.09 17.03
C ARG A 198 -17.14 -6.57 18.29
N ALA A 199 -17.67 -5.34 18.27
CA ALA A 199 -18.37 -4.77 19.43
C ALA A 199 -19.58 -5.61 19.85
N PHE A 200 -20.25 -6.26 18.90
CA PHE A 200 -21.39 -7.13 19.16
C PHE A 200 -21.00 -8.52 19.68
N LEU A 201 -20.00 -9.18 19.08
CA LEU A 201 -19.59 -10.55 19.42
C LEU A 201 -18.60 -10.59 20.60
N LEU A 202 -17.68 -9.64 20.66
CA LEU A 202 -16.57 -9.56 21.62
C LEU A 202 -16.54 -8.16 22.28
N PRO A 203 -17.53 -7.85 23.13
CA PRO A 203 -17.54 -6.61 23.91
C PRO A 203 -16.36 -6.61 24.88
N ARG A 204 -15.66 -5.49 25.00
CA ARG A 204 -14.46 -5.39 25.85
C ARG A 204 -14.77 -5.90 27.27
N PRO A 205 -13.90 -6.75 27.85
CA PRO A 205 -14.15 -7.32 29.16
C PRO A 205 -14.21 -6.21 30.20
N SER A 206 -15.21 -6.26 31.08
CA SER A 206 -15.20 -5.52 32.34
C SER A 206 -14.22 -6.20 33.31
N ALA A 207 -13.76 -5.48 34.33
CA ALA A 207 -12.76 -5.99 35.29
C ALA A 207 -13.15 -7.33 35.96
N ASP A 208 -14.44 -7.67 35.97
CA ASP A 208 -14.98 -8.90 36.59
C ASP A 208 -15.18 -10.07 35.61
N GLU A 209 -15.15 -9.86 34.28
CA GLU A 209 -15.41 -10.90 33.27
C GLU A 209 -14.23 -11.11 32.32
N LEU A 210 -13.18 -11.78 32.79
CA LEU A 210 -12.01 -12.14 31.97
C LEU A 210 -12.24 -13.38 31.07
N SER A 211 -13.40 -14.04 31.14
CA SER A 211 -13.64 -15.30 30.43
C SER A 211 -14.02 -15.08 28.95
N LEU A 212 -13.18 -15.55 28.03
CA LEU A 212 -13.46 -15.52 26.60
C LEU A 212 -14.50 -16.58 26.21
N ASN A 213 -15.63 -16.14 25.65
CA ASN A 213 -16.60 -17.07 25.06
C ASN A 213 -16.06 -17.63 23.73
N THR A 214 -15.59 -18.88 23.76
CA THR A 214 -14.97 -19.56 22.62
C THR A 214 -15.87 -19.62 21.39
N VAL A 215 -17.19 -19.76 21.57
CA VAL A 215 -18.14 -19.83 20.45
C VAL A 215 -18.27 -18.47 19.77
N LYS A 216 -18.45 -17.38 20.53
CA LYS A 216 -18.53 -16.02 19.97
C LYS A 216 -17.23 -15.63 19.28
N PHE A 217 -16.09 -16.00 19.86
CA PHE A 217 -14.78 -15.81 19.24
C PHE A 217 -14.63 -16.62 17.94
N GLY A 218 -15.08 -17.88 17.93
CA GLY A 218 -15.06 -18.72 16.73
C GLY A 218 -15.90 -18.15 15.58
N ILE A 219 -17.08 -17.60 15.89
CA ILE A 219 -17.92 -16.90 14.90
C ILE A 219 -17.21 -15.64 14.38
N TYR A 220 -16.63 -14.83 15.27
CA TYR A 220 -15.89 -13.63 14.87
C TYR A 220 -14.70 -13.98 13.97
N LEU A 221 -13.92 -15.00 14.33
CA LEU A 221 -12.81 -15.49 13.52
C LEU A 221 -13.29 -15.95 12.14
N PHE A 222 -14.40 -16.68 12.07
CA PHE A 222 -14.98 -17.10 10.79
C PHE A 222 -15.38 -15.90 9.90
N ILE A 223 -15.97 -14.86 10.49
CA ILE A 223 -16.33 -13.63 9.76
C ILE A 223 -15.08 -12.91 9.24
N GLU A 224 -14.02 -12.79 10.06
CA GLU A 224 -12.73 -12.21 9.64
C GLU A 224 -12.11 -13.01 8.48
N LEU A 225 -12.17 -14.35 8.53
CA LEU A 225 -11.69 -15.19 7.42
C LEU A 225 -12.50 -14.93 6.13
N LEU A 226 -13.84 -14.91 6.23
CA LEU A 226 -14.72 -14.67 5.09
C LEU A 226 -14.56 -13.27 4.50
N SER A 227 -14.19 -12.28 5.33
CA SER A 227 -13.93 -10.90 4.93
C SER A 227 -12.81 -10.78 3.90
N THR A 228 -11.90 -11.75 3.86
CA THR A 228 -10.84 -11.83 2.84
C THR A 228 -11.40 -11.85 1.40
N VAL A 229 -12.60 -12.41 1.20
CA VAL A 229 -13.27 -12.47 -0.11
C VAL A 229 -13.58 -11.08 -0.66
N VAL A 230 -13.85 -10.12 0.23
CA VAL A 230 -14.20 -8.73 -0.11
C VAL A 230 -12.98 -7.82 -0.03
N LEU A 231 -12.13 -7.99 0.98
CA LEU A 231 -10.97 -7.12 1.21
C LEU A 231 -9.89 -7.32 0.14
N CYS A 232 -9.58 -8.57 -0.22
CA CYS A 232 -8.52 -8.87 -1.17
C CYS A 232 -8.71 -8.22 -2.56
N PRO A 233 -9.88 -8.35 -3.25
CA PRO A 233 -10.07 -7.70 -4.54
C PRO A 233 -9.96 -6.18 -4.43
N LEU A 234 -10.46 -5.61 -3.34
CA LEU A 234 -10.45 -4.17 -3.13
C LEU A 234 -9.02 -3.63 -2.87
N GLU A 235 -8.20 -4.37 -2.14
CA GLU A 235 -6.78 -4.07 -1.96
C GLU A 235 -5.97 -4.17 -3.27
N VAL A 236 -6.28 -5.15 -4.13
CA VAL A 236 -5.64 -5.28 -5.45
C VAL A 236 -5.99 -4.10 -6.36
N ILE A 237 -7.28 -3.74 -6.44
CA ILE A 237 -7.75 -2.59 -7.21
C ILE A 237 -7.10 -1.31 -6.66
N SER A 238 -7.12 -1.10 -5.33
CA SER A 238 -6.49 0.06 -4.68
C SER A 238 -4.99 0.16 -5.02
N THR A 239 -4.28 -0.96 -5.02
CA THR A 239 -2.85 -1.02 -5.38
C THR A 239 -2.62 -0.57 -6.83
N LYS A 240 -3.39 -1.12 -7.79
CA LYS A 240 -3.27 -0.78 -9.21
C LYS A 240 -3.64 0.69 -9.48
N LEU A 241 -4.69 1.20 -8.85
CA LEU A 241 -5.10 2.59 -8.97
C LEU A 241 -4.08 3.57 -8.35
N ALA A 242 -3.46 3.22 -7.22
CA ALA A 242 -2.46 4.07 -6.58
C ALA A 242 -1.15 4.19 -7.37
N ILE A 243 -0.81 3.19 -8.18
CA ILE A 243 0.38 3.22 -9.05
C ILE A 243 0.12 4.07 -10.30
N GLN A 244 -1.12 4.12 -10.77
CA GLN A 244 -1.49 4.91 -11.94
C GLN A 244 -1.07 6.38 -11.77
N ARG A 245 -0.41 6.91 -12.80
CA ARG A 245 0.03 8.30 -12.88
C ARG A 245 -1.06 9.17 -13.48
N ASN A 246 -1.31 10.33 -12.89
CA ASN A 246 -2.27 11.29 -13.42
C ASN A 246 -1.56 12.20 -14.44
N HIS A 247 -1.88 12.01 -15.72
CA HIS A 247 -1.47 12.90 -16.79
C HIS A 247 -2.55 13.96 -17.06
N ALA A 248 -2.15 15.17 -17.45
CA ALA A 248 -3.08 16.06 -18.14
C ALA A 248 -3.37 15.47 -19.53
N ALA A 249 -4.50 15.85 -20.14
CA ALA A 249 -4.97 15.31 -21.41
C ALA A 249 -3.83 15.12 -22.44
N PRO A 250 -3.82 14.01 -23.19
CA PRO A 250 -2.74 13.67 -24.11
C PRO A 250 -2.49 14.74 -25.18
N GLU A 251 -3.49 15.56 -25.53
CA GLU A 251 -3.38 16.69 -26.48
C GLU A 251 -2.54 17.88 -25.98
N TYR A 252 -2.23 17.95 -24.68
CA TYR A 252 -1.38 18.99 -24.08
C TYR A 252 -0.10 18.43 -23.45
N ASN A 253 0.18 17.14 -23.68
CA ASN A 253 1.46 16.56 -23.33
C ASN A 253 2.44 16.89 -24.46
N SER A 254 3.17 17.99 -24.31
CA SER A 254 4.49 18.19 -24.92
C SER A 254 5.52 17.18 -24.40
N VAL A 255 5.12 15.96 -24.06
CA VAL A 255 5.98 14.90 -23.49
C VAL A 255 6.82 14.23 -24.58
N GLU A 256 6.46 14.38 -25.86
CA GLU A 256 7.43 14.15 -26.95
C GLU A 256 8.46 15.29 -27.07
N GLN A 257 8.16 16.48 -26.55
CA GLN A 257 9.09 17.62 -26.55
C GLN A 257 9.93 17.70 -25.26
N GLU A 258 9.45 17.22 -24.10
CA GLU A 258 10.25 17.11 -22.87
C GLU A 258 11.11 15.82 -22.80
N ALA A 259 10.87 14.82 -23.66
CA ALA A 259 11.84 13.75 -23.90
C ALA A 259 13.04 14.24 -24.74
N GLU A 260 12.88 15.32 -25.52
CA GLU A 260 13.94 15.96 -26.30
C GLU A 260 14.60 17.17 -25.59
N ASP A 261 13.90 17.89 -24.70
CA ASP A 261 14.43 19.12 -24.07
C ASP A 261 15.11 18.91 -22.69
N ASP A 262 15.14 17.68 -22.15
CA ASP A 262 15.92 17.32 -20.94
C ASP A 262 17.38 16.89 -21.29
N THR A 263 17.89 17.36 -22.44
CA THR A 263 19.30 17.24 -22.88
C THR A 263 20.29 18.03 -22.03
N LEU A 264 19.84 18.65 -20.94
CA LEU A 264 20.68 19.24 -19.90
C LEU A 264 20.76 18.27 -18.70
N ASP A 265 21.80 17.43 -18.73
CA ASP A 265 22.24 16.44 -17.73
C ASP A 265 21.69 14.99 -17.87
N GLY A 266 21.70 14.46 -19.10
CA GLY A 266 21.28 13.09 -19.45
C GLY A 266 22.10 11.92 -18.85
N GLU A 267 23.18 12.18 -18.11
CA GLU A 267 23.96 11.12 -17.44
C GLU A 267 23.55 10.86 -15.98
N GLU A 268 22.89 11.80 -15.29
CA GLU A 268 22.61 11.67 -13.85
C GLU A 268 21.23 11.04 -13.55
N TYR A 269 20.32 10.97 -14.54
CA TYR A 269 18.93 10.51 -14.35
C TYR A 269 18.64 9.04 -14.70
N THR A 270 19.64 8.25 -15.09
CA THR A 270 19.41 7.02 -15.90
C THR A 270 19.92 5.72 -15.29
N GLU A 271 20.23 5.66 -13.99
CA GLU A 271 20.61 4.37 -13.38
C GLU A 271 19.38 3.47 -13.19
N TYR A 272 19.07 2.70 -14.23
CA TYR A 272 18.09 1.62 -14.19
C TYR A 272 18.52 0.56 -13.18
N SER A 273 17.55 0.01 -12.44
CA SER A 273 17.84 -1.01 -11.43
C SER A 273 18.16 -2.37 -12.03
N GLY A 274 17.70 -2.64 -13.25
CA GLY A 274 17.97 -3.86 -14.03
C GLY A 274 18.67 -3.52 -15.34
N ALA A 275 19.57 -4.40 -15.79
CA ALA A 275 20.36 -4.16 -17.00
C ALA A 275 19.54 -4.33 -18.30
N GLU A 276 18.51 -5.19 -18.31
CA GLU A 276 17.78 -5.57 -19.54
C GLU A 276 16.31 -6.02 -19.32
N GLU A 277 15.86 -6.24 -18.08
CA GLU A 277 14.54 -6.84 -17.78
C GLU A 277 13.88 -6.15 -16.58
N ASP A 278 12.63 -5.70 -16.74
CA ASP A 278 11.85 -5.15 -15.64
C ASP A 278 11.34 -6.24 -14.69
N VAL A 279 11.26 -5.92 -13.40
CA VAL A 279 10.78 -6.87 -12.39
C VAL A 279 9.31 -7.22 -12.60
N ILE A 280 8.50 -6.25 -13.01
CA ILE A 280 7.04 -6.37 -13.20
C ILE A 280 6.62 -5.72 -14.52
N GLY A 281 5.57 -6.26 -15.13
CA GLY A 281 4.85 -5.57 -16.20
C GLY A 281 3.83 -4.61 -15.61
N LEU A 282 3.86 -3.34 -16.02
CA LEU A 282 2.85 -2.35 -15.68
C LEU A 282 1.92 -2.12 -16.87
N ARG A 283 0.69 -1.68 -16.58
CA ARG A 283 -0.25 -1.26 -17.62
C ARG A 283 0.29 0.01 -18.30
N HIS A 284 0.16 0.07 -19.63
CA HIS A 284 0.59 1.23 -20.40
C HIS A 284 -0.16 2.51 -20.00
N GLU A 285 0.56 3.61 -19.82
CA GLU A 285 -0.01 4.87 -19.28
C GLU A 285 -1.04 5.53 -20.20
N LYS A 286 -1.01 5.24 -21.51
CA LYS A 286 -1.98 5.73 -22.51
C LYS A 286 -3.40 5.15 -22.35
N ASP A 287 -3.55 4.04 -21.63
CA ASP A 287 -4.84 3.38 -21.38
C ASP A 287 -5.09 3.30 -19.86
N PRO A 288 -5.40 4.41 -19.18
CA PRO A 288 -5.61 4.43 -17.74
C PRO A 288 -6.94 3.76 -17.33
N TYR A 289 -7.05 3.42 -16.05
CA TYR A 289 -8.33 3.12 -15.41
C TYR A 289 -9.11 4.42 -15.19
N LEU A 290 -10.39 4.39 -15.55
CA LEU A 290 -11.29 5.54 -15.43
C LEU A 290 -12.02 5.60 -14.08
N GLY A 291 -11.92 4.54 -13.29
CA GLY A 291 -12.52 4.45 -11.96
C GLY A 291 -12.41 3.06 -11.36
N LEU A 292 -13.02 2.88 -10.18
CA LEU A 292 -12.95 1.61 -9.44
C LEU A 292 -13.62 0.46 -10.19
N VAL A 293 -14.83 0.68 -10.71
CA VAL A 293 -15.59 -0.35 -11.43
C VAL A 293 -14.96 -0.67 -12.78
N ASP A 294 -14.47 0.36 -13.48
CA ASP A 294 -13.71 0.19 -14.72
C ASP A 294 -12.45 -0.64 -14.48
N CYS A 295 -11.69 -0.31 -13.42
CA CYS A 295 -10.52 -1.08 -13.01
C CYS A 295 -10.85 -2.55 -12.73
N ALA A 296 -11.92 -2.83 -11.97
CA ALA A 296 -12.35 -4.19 -11.69
C ALA A 296 -12.71 -4.97 -12.96
N LYS A 297 -13.47 -4.36 -13.88
CA LYS A 297 -13.86 -4.97 -15.16
C LYS A 297 -12.63 -5.27 -16.01
N LYS A 298 -11.78 -4.27 -16.25
CA LYS A 298 -10.57 -4.43 -17.05
C LYS A 298 -9.64 -5.51 -16.48
N ILE A 299 -9.47 -5.62 -15.16
CA ILE A 299 -8.70 -6.72 -14.55
C ILE A 299 -9.33 -8.09 -14.86
N ILE A 300 -10.65 -8.21 -14.75
CA ILE A 300 -11.36 -9.48 -15.02
C ILE A 300 -11.26 -9.84 -16.51
N ASP A 301 -11.41 -8.87 -17.40
CA ASP A 301 -11.43 -9.09 -18.85
C ASP A 301 -10.02 -9.37 -19.39
N GLU A 302 -9.01 -8.64 -18.92
CA GLU A 302 -7.63 -8.71 -19.43
C GLU A 302 -6.80 -9.79 -18.72
N GLU A 303 -6.87 -9.89 -17.38
CA GLU A 303 -6.03 -10.80 -16.57
C GLU A 303 -6.81 -12.01 -16.01
N GLY A 304 -8.14 -11.93 -16.01
CA GLY A 304 -9.05 -12.90 -15.40
C GLY A 304 -9.32 -12.67 -13.92
N TRP A 305 -10.49 -13.14 -13.45
CA TRP A 305 -10.96 -12.95 -12.06
C TRP A 305 -9.97 -13.39 -10.96
N LYS A 306 -9.13 -14.39 -11.21
CA LYS A 306 -8.10 -14.83 -10.25
C LYS A 306 -7.06 -13.76 -9.94
N ALA A 307 -6.86 -12.78 -10.84
CA ALA A 307 -5.92 -11.68 -10.63
C ALA A 307 -6.35 -10.77 -9.47
N LEU A 308 -7.66 -10.66 -9.19
CA LEU A 308 -8.18 -9.92 -8.03
C LEU A 308 -7.82 -10.58 -6.69
N TYR A 309 -7.48 -11.86 -6.70
CA TYR A 309 -7.15 -12.63 -5.48
C TYR A 309 -5.65 -12.93 -5.35
N ARG A 310 -4.79 -12.13 -6.01
CA ARG A 310 -3.33 -12.29 -5.89
C ARG A 310 -2.86 -12.03 -4.46
N ALA A 311 -2.17 -13.04 -3.91
CA ALA A 311 -1.72 -13.06 -2.52
C ALA A 311 -2.85 -12.85 -1.49
N TRP A 312 -4.03 -13.43 -1.75
CA TRP A 312 -5.17 -13.41 -0.81
C TRP A 312 -4.81 -13.95 0.58
N TRP A 313 -3.89 -14.91 0.67
CA TRP A 313 -3.44 -15.49 1.94
C TRP A 313 -2.74 -14.46 2.85
N ILE A 314 -2.17 -13.38 2.31
CA ILE A 314 -1.58 -12.31 3.13
C ILE A 314 -2.68 -11.49 3.79
N THR A 315 -3.74 -11.15 3.05
CA THR A 315 -4.95 -10.53 3.61
C THR A 315 -5.59 -11.44 4.65
N LEU A 316 -5.62 -12.76 4.41
CA LEU A 316 -6.09 -13.75 5.37
C LEU A 316 -5.26 -13.74 6.66
N LEU A 317 -3.92 -13.76 6.56
CA LEU A 317 -3.05 -13.70 7.73
C LEU A 317 -3.23 -12.40 8.52
N ALA A 318 -3.46 -11.27 7.83
CA ALA A 318 -3.77 -10.00 8.48
C ALA A 318 -5.11 -10.05 9.23
N ALA A 319 -6.12 -10.71 8.67
CA ALA A 319 -7.43 -10.93 9.32
C ALA A 319 -7.30 -11.85 10.54
N VAL A 320 -6.56 -12.95 10.44
CA VAL A 320 -6.27 -13.85 11.57
C VAL A 320 -5.50 -13.09 12.67
N GLY A 321 -4.47 -12.31 12.30
CA GLY A 321 -3.73 -11.49 13.25
C GLY A 321 -4.61 -10.45 13.95
N SER A 322 -5.52 -9.81 13.21
CA SER A 322 -6.53 -8.90 13.76
C SER A 322 -7.45 -9.60 14.75
N ALA A 323 -7.94 -10.79 14.40
CA ALA A 323 -8.82 -11.58 15.24
C ALA A 323 -8.12 -12.02 16.54
N LEU A 324 -6.89 -12.52 16.45
CA LEU A 324 -6.09 -12.91 17.62
C LEU A 324 -5.77 -11.69 18.51
N ALA A 325 -5.42 -10.54 17.92
CA ALA A 325 -5.19 -9.31 18.68
C ALA A 325 -6.45 -8.85 19.45
N SER A 326 -7.65 -9.15 18.93
CA SER A 326 -8.90 -8.86 19.64
C SER A 326 -9.12 -9.71 20.89
N ALA A 327 -8.52 -10.90 20.96
CA ALA A 327 -8.63 -11.83 22.08
C ALA A 327 -7.63 -11.52 23.22
N VAL A 328 -6.57 -10.78 22.94
CA VAL A 328 -5.50 -10.46 23.92
C VAL A 328 -6.05 -9.88 25.24
N PRO A 329 -6.99 -8.92 25.25
CA PRO A 329 -7.52 -8.36 26.51
C PRO A 329 -8.25 -9.36 27.41
N TYR A 330 -8.63 -10.53 26.89
CA TYR A 330 -9.28 -11.59 27.68
C TYR A 330 -8.28 -12.62 28.22
N ILE A 331 -7.03 -12.58 27.76
CA ILE A 331 -5.99 -13.57 28.07
C ILE A 331 -4.89 -12.96 28.94
N ALA A 332 -4.59 -11.67 28.75
CA ALA A 332 -3.61 -10.93 29.52
C ALA A 332 -4.33 -9.84 30.35
N PRO A 333 -4.24 -9.87 31.70
CA PRO A 333 -4.80 -8.85 32.58
C PRO A 333 -4.06 -7.50 32.48
#